data_AF-A0A948U5L6-F1
#
_entry.id   AF-A0A948U5L6-F1
#
_cell.length_a   1.000
_cell.length_b   1.000
_cell.length_c   1.000
_cell.angle_alpha   90.00
_cell.angle_beta   90.00
_cell.angle_gamma   90.00
#
_symmetry.space_group_name_H-M   'P 1'
#
loop_
_entity.id
_entity.type
_entity.pdbx_description
1 polymer ?
#
loop_
_entity_poly.entity_id
_entity_poly.type
_entity_poly.pdbx_seq_one_letter_code
_entity_poly.pdbx_strand_id
1 'polypeptide(L)' 'MSEKLIGDIKHYLERQRISQEEFAHKIGVSFSTLNRWLNKKTKPKSKAIIGAIKRQIG' A
#
# COMPACT_ATOMS: atom_id res chain seq x y z
N MET A 1 5.32 -9.39 -1.51
CA MET A 1 4.29 -9.24 -0.48
C MET A 1 3.70 -10.58 -0.16
N SER A 2 3.65 -10.90 1.13
CA SER A 2 2.71 -11.87 1.67
C SER A 2 1.29 -11.33 1.47
N GLU A 3 0.31 -12.22 1.34
CA GLU A 3 -1.11 -11.83 1.24
C GLU A 3 -1.55 -10.95 2.42
N LYS A 4 -0.91 -11.16 3.57
CA LYS A 4 -1.08 -10.36 4.78
C LYS A 4 -0.88 -8.86 4.55
N LEU A 5 0.22 -8.43 3.92
CA LEU A 5 0.50 -6.98 3.76
C LEU A 5 -0.52 -6.30 2.84
N ILE A 6 -1.06 -7.01 1.84
CA ILE A 6 -2.15 -6.47 1.00
C ILE A 6 -3.42 -6.31 1.83
N GLY A 7 -3.75 -7.30 2.66
CA GLY A 7 -4.88 -7.24 3.59
C GLY A 7 -4.74 -6.07 4.56
N ASP A 8 -3.57 -5.91 5.17
CA ASP A 8 -3.28 -4.83 6.12
C ASP A 8 -3.46 -3.44 5.46
N ILE A 9 -3.01 -3.26 4.20
CA ILE A 9 -3.24 -2.02 3.45
C ILE A 9 -4.74 -1.79 3.23
N LYS A 10 -5.48 -2.78 2.72
CA LYS A 10 -6.93 -2.62 2.45
C LYS A 10 -7.69 -2.25 3.71
N HIS A 11 -7.40 -2.93 4.82
CA HIS A 11 -8.02 -2.66 6.10
C HIS A 11 -7.71 -1.24 6.61
N TYR A 12 -6.49 -0.77 6.43
CA TYR A 12 -6.11 0.60 6.76
C TYR A 12 -6.90 1.64 5.94
N LEU A 13 -7.04 1.44 4.63
CA LEU A 13 -7.81 2.34 3.75
C LEU A 13 -9.26 2.47 4.22
N GLU A 14 -9.89 1.33 4.55
CA GLU A 14 -11.28 1.28 5.05
C GLU A 14 -11.41 2.00 6.40
N ARG A 15 -10.50 1.72 7.34
CA ARG A 15 -10.52 2.35 8.67
C ARG A 15 -10.29 3.85 8.64
N GLN A 16 -9.41 4.32 7.77
CA GLN A 16 -9.10 5.75 7.64
C GLN A 16 -10.02 6.49 6.67
N ARG A 17 -10.88 5.78 5.93
CA ARG A 17 -11.74 6.34 4.86
C ARG A 17 -10.95 7.12 3.81
N ILE A 18 -9.74 6.67 3.48
CA ILE A 18 -8.90 7.30 2.47
C ILE A 18 -8.89 6.49 1.17
N SER A 19 -8.67 7.17 0.05
CA SER A 19 -8.56 6.51 -1.25
C SER A 19 -7.20 5.82 -1.41
N GLN A 20 -7.13 4.87 -2.36
CA GLN A 20 -5.86 4.28 -2.78
C GLN A 20 -4.89 5.34 -3.32
N GLU A 21 -5.40 6.36 -4.02
CA GLU A 21 -4.58 7.44 -4.58
C GLU A 21 -3.94 8.26 -3.47
N GLU A 22 -4.72 8.63 -2.44
CA GLU A 22 -4.19 9.35 -1.27
C GLU A 22 -3.14 8.53 -0.54
N PHE A 23 -3.37 7.22 -0.34
CA PHE A 23 -2.38 6.35 0.28
C PHE A 23 -1.11 6.20 -0.57
N ALA A 24 -1.26 6.10 -1.89
CA ALA A 24 -0.14 6.04 -2.81
C ALA A 24 0.75 7.30 -2.68
N HIS A 25 0.13 8.48 -2.61
CA HIS A 25 0.82 9.74 -2.35
C HIS A 25 1.54 9.72 -0.99
N LYS A 26 0.89 9.25 0.08
CA LYS A 26 1.49 9.14 1.43
C LYS A 26 2.73 8.26 1.49
N ILE A 27 2.79 7.19 0.69
CA ILE A 27 3.96 6.28 0.64
C ILE A 27 4.93 6.61 -0.51
N GLY A 28 4.67 7.66 -1.28
CA GLY A 28 5.55 8.13 -2.35
C GLY A 28 5.55 7.26 -3.61
N VAL A 29 4.40 6.73 -4.02
CA VAL A 29 4.25 5.94 -5.26
C VAL A 29 3.05 6.41 -6.08
N SER A 30 3.01 6.05 -7.36
CA SER A 30 1.84 6.31 -8.20
C SER A 30 0.64 5.44 -7.79
N PHE A 31 -0.58 5.93 -8.03
CA PHE A 31 -1.81 5.14 -7.90
C PHE A 31 -1.72 3.81 -8.66
N SER A 32 -1.26 3.84 -9.92
CA SER A 32 -1.10 2.65 -10.77
C SER A 32 -0.17 1.61 -10.15
N THR A 33 0.90 2.05 -9.48
CA THR A 33 1.82 1.16 -8.77
C THR A 33 1.12 0.44 -7.61
N LEU A 34 0.41 1.20 -6.76
CA LEU A 34 -0.33 0.63 -5.63
C LEU A 34 -1.46 -0.29 -6.11
N ASN A 35 -2.21 0.11 -7.14
CA ASN A 35 -3.29 -0.68 -7.71
C ASN A 35 -2.79 -2.05 -8.21
N ARG A 36 -1.62 -2.10 -8.86
CA ARG A 36 -1.00 -3.38 -9.29
C ARG A 36 -0.59 -4.25 -8.10
N TRP A 37 -0.21 -3.65 -6.97
CA TRP A 37 0.11 -4.39 -5.75
C TRP A 37 -1.13 -4.98 -5.09
N LEU A 38 -2.19 -4.19 -4.94
CA LEU A 38 -3.45 -4.62 -4.32
C LEU A 38 -4.17 -5.70 -5.15
N ASN A 39 -3.98 -5.68 -6.47
CA ASN A 39 -4.47 -6.71 -7.39
C ASN A 39 -3.50 -7.89 -7.60
N LYS A 40 -2.48 -8.04 -6.73
CA LYS A 40 -1.49 -9.14 -6.77
C LYS A 40 -0.71 -9.26 -8.10
N LYS A 41 -0.72 -8.23 -8.96
CA LYS A 41 0.00 -8.23 -10.25
C LYS A 41 1.50 -8.02 -10.08
N THR A 42 1.90 -7.21 -9.10
CA THR A 42 3.31 -7.04 -8.73
C THR A 42 3.48 -6.88 -7.23
N LYS A 43 4.73 -6.88 -6.76
CA LYS A 43 5.08 -6.74 -5.35
C LYS A 43 6.02 -5.53 -5.20
N PRO A 44 5.91 -4.73 -4.11
CA PRO A 44 6.89 -3.69 -3.80
C PRO A 44 8.26 -4.34 -3.59
N LYS A 45 9.27 -3.84 -4.30
CA LYS A 45 10.66 -4.32 -4.21
C LYS A 45 11.55 -3.41 -3.36
N SER A 46 11.19 -2.13 -3.25
CA SER A 46 11.98 -1.15 -2.49
C SER A 46 11.74 -1.33 -0.98
N LYS A 47 12.84 -1.57 -0.24
CA LYS A 47 12.82 -1.62 1.24
C LYS A 47 12.31 -0.30 1.84
N ALA A 48 12.66 0.84 1.23
CA ALA A 48 12.21 2.15 1.67
C ALA A 48 10.67 2.26 1.59
N ILE A 49 10.06 1.80 0.50
CA ILE A 49 8.61 1.80 0.33
C ILE A 49 7.93 0.81 1.29
N ILE A 50 8.50 -0.39 1.46
CA ILE A 50 7.97 -1.35 2.44
C ILE A 50 8.00 -0.75 3.86
N GLY A 51 9.07 -0.01 4.20
CA GLY A 51 9.15 0.74 5.45
C GLY A 51 8.11 1.87 5.55
N ALA A 52 7.88 2.61 4.47
CA ALA A 52 6.85 3.66 4.42
C ALA A 52 5.45 3.09 4.63
N ILE A 53 5.13 1.97 3.97
CA ILE A 53 3.87 1.25 4.17
C ILE A 53 3.71 0.87 5.64
N LYS A 54 4.72 0.22 6.24
CA LYS A 54 4.68 -0.19 7.65
C LYS A 54 4.51 0.97 8.62
N ARG A 55 5.07 2.15 8.34
CA ARG A 55 4.87 3.35 9.16
C ARG A 55 3.48 3.95 9.07
N GLN A 56 2.79 3.75 7.94
CA GLN A 56 1.44 4.27 7.74
C GLN A 56 0.38 3.35 8.33
N ILE A 57 0.57 2.02 8.22
CA ILE A 57 -0.43 1.02 8.64
C ILE A 57 -0.18 0.41 10.02
N GLY A 58 1.05 0.57 10.55
CA GLY A 58 1.49 0.03 11.84
C GLY A 58 1.24 0.99 12.99
#